data_AF-A0A5N6X6W2-F1
#
_entry.id   AF-A0A5N6X6W2-F1
#
_cell.length_a   1.000
_cell.length_b   1.000
_cell.length_c   1.000
_cell.angle_alpha   90.00
_cell.angle_beta   90.00
_cell.angle_gamma   90.00
#
_symmetry.space_group_name_H-M   'P 1'
#
loop_
_entity.id
_entity.type
_entity.pdbx_description
1 polymer ?
#
loop_
_entity_poly.entity_id
_entity_poly.type
_entity_poly.pdbx_seq_one_letter_code
_entity_poly.pdbx_strand_id
1 'polypeptide(L)'
;MAHIKELNAHERPPEAVRHRYKEIQKATLSDIDSDHKIIDLQALNPDKLPSDISLAQWMPGEQVQTVFHQLVRAYGESQKDEDTFHKDIPVYTHQSVSGLQMIPSLVPPVVQVELLSRLLHRDLSNKEHQTNLHLHYNITYPGETEGGTSTSSAGNGPEGNGVLSFFEDDPARVVYPKDPGVHKPLTVQQILNKKLRWATLGGQYNWTTKEYPTECPPAFPEDVASVLHAAFPQTEAQAAILNVYSPGDTLSPHRDVSEECDVGLISVSFGCDGLFLISHDDGKGCEIVRLRSGDAVYMDGTSRFAWHAVPKIVPGTCPEWLADWPLCPVDDVDTSKYGRWKGWMSGKRVNLNVRQMTVTDTHT
;
A
#
# COMPACT_ATOMS: atom_id res chain seq x y z
N MET A 1 17.19 16.21 18.10
CA MET A 1 16.11 16.76 17.25
C MET A 1 16.02 15.85 16.04
N ALA A 2 14.81 15.52 15.58
CA ALA A 2 14.62 14.64 14.43
C ALA A 2 15.19 15.31 13.16
N HIS A 3 15.97 14.55 12.37
CA HIS A 3 16.58 15.03 11.13
C HIS A 3 15.54 15.44 10.07
N ILE A 4 14.35 14.84 10.12
CA ILE A 4 13.22 15.13 9.23
C ILE A 4 12.86 16.64 9.17
N LYS A 5 13.06 17.37 10.27
CA LYS A 5 12.68 18.80 10.39
C LYS A 5 13.59 19.75 9.62
N GLU A 6 14.75 19.29 9.14
CA GLU A 6 15.69 20.09 8.37
C GLU A 6 15.44 20.02 6.85
N LEU A 7 14.50 19.16 6.41
CA LEU A 7 14.24 18.89 5.01
C LEU A 7 12.95 19.55 4.51
N ASN A 8 12.96 20.02 3.26
CA ASN A 8 11.80 20.70 2.67
C ASN A 8 11.14 19.86 1.58
N ALA A 9 9.84 19.54 1.76
CA ALA A 9 9.01 18.79 0.82
C ALA A 9 8.79 19.47 -0.55
N HIS A 10 9.29 20.70 -0.75
CA HIS A 10 9.19 21.48 -1.99
C HIS A 10 10.52 21.63 -2.73
N GLU A 11 11.60 21.00 -2.23
CA GLU A 11 12.88 20.99 -2.92
C GLU A 11 12.79 20.41 -4.33
N ARG A 12 13.74 20.78 -5.18
CA ARG A 12 13.82 20.22 -6.52
C ARG A 12 14.60 18.89 -6.45
N PRO A 13 14.06 17.79 -7.01
CA PRO A 13 14.79 16.52 -7.02
C PRO A 13 16.10 16.64 -7.82
N PRO A 14 17.15 15.87 -7.45
CA PRO A 14 18.43 15.82 -8.17
C PRO A 14 18.26 15.54 -9.65
N GLU A 15 19.21 16.00 -10.46
CA GLU A 15 19.13 15.84 -11.92
C GLU A 15 19.15 14.38 -12.36
N ALA A 16 20.01 13.55 -11.75
CA ALA A 16 20.10 12.12 -12.02
C ALA A 16 18.75 11.41 -11.78
N VAL A 17 18.10 11.69 -10.64
CA VAL A 17 16.77 11.19 -10.27
C VAL A 17 15.73 11.57 -11.34
N ARG A 18 15.70 12.85 -11.75
CA ARG A 18 14.74 13.35 -12.74
C ARG A 18 14.96 12.74 -14.12
N HIS A 19 16.21 12.54 -14.52
CA HIS A 19 16.56 11.93 -15.79
C HIS A 19 16.09 10.48 -15.83
N ARG A 20 16.50 9.68 -14.85
CA ARG A 20 16.13 8.27 -14.77
C ARG A 20 14.63 8.06 -14.61
N TYR A 21 13.94 8.93 -13.85
CA TYR A 21 12.47 8.92 -13.77
C TYR A 21 11.83 9.04 -15.16
N LYS A 22 12.24 10.04 -15.95
CA LYS A 22 11.67 10.29 -17.29
C LYS A 22 12.01 9.18 -18.28
N GLU A 23 13.19 8.60 -18.16
CA GLU A 23 13.64 7.45 -18.95
C GLU A 23 12.71 6.25 -18.72
N ILE A 24 12.54 5.83 -17.47
CA ILE A 24 11.69 4.69 -17.10
C ILE A 24 10.21 4.96 -17.39
N GLN A 25 9.72 6.19 -17.17
CA GLN A 25 8.34 6.55 -17.48
C GLN A 25 8.00 6.29 -18.95
N LYS A 26 8.95 6.57 -19.86
CA LYS A 26 8.79 6.43 -21.32
C LYS A 26 9.18 5.04 -21.84
N ALA A 27 9.93 4.25 -21.08
CA ALA A 27 10.41 2.93 -21.46
C ALA A 27 9.26 1.99 -21.87
N THR A 28 9.43 1.21 -22.93
CA THR A 28 8.50 0.13 -23.30
C THR A 28 8.69 -1.10 -22.40
N LEU A 29 7.80 -2.09 -22.49
CA LEU A 29 7.98 -3.35 -21.76
C LEU A 29 9.30 -4.04 -22.16
N SER A 30 9.62 -4.06 -23.45
CA SER A 30 10.87 -4.63 -23.94
C SER A 30 12.09 -3.88 -23.38
N ASP A 31 12.02 -2.55 -23.27
CA ASP A 31 13.11 -1.76 -22.69
C ASP A 31 13.32 -2.14 -21.22
N ILE A 32 12.22 -2.24 -20.46
CA ILE A 32 12.24 -2.62 -19.02
C ILE A 32 12.82 -4.01 -18.83
N ASP A 33 12.35 -5.01 -19.58
CA ASP A 33 12.81 -6.40 -19.41
C ASP A 33 14.27 -6.60 -19.87
N SER A 34 14.79 -5.71 -20.73
CA SER A 34 16.19 -5.72 -21.17
C SER A 34 17.13 -4.88 -20.30
N ASP A 35 16.60 -4.06 -19.38
CA ASP A 35 17.40 -3.17 -18.55
C ASP A 35 17.98 -3.90 -17.33
N HIS A 36 19.22 -4.37 -17.46
CA HIS A 36 19.94 -5.05 -16.39
C HIS A 36 20.25 -4.20 -15.15
N LYS A 37 19.97 -2.88 -15.18
CA LYS A 37 20.08 -2.00 -14.01
C LYS A 37 18.80 -1.97 -13.17
N ILE A 38 17.70 -2.57 -13.64
CA ILE A 38 16.50 -2.73 -12.83
C ILE A 38 16.71 -3.91 -11.88
N ILE A 39 16.60 -3.63 -10.59
CA ILE A 39 16.70 -4.63 -9.53
C ILE A 39 15.36 -5.38 -9.45
N ASP A 40 15.35 -6.65 -9.84
CA ASP A 40 14.20 -7.54 -9.68
C ASP A 40 14.42 -8.42 -8.44
N LEU A 41 13.72 -8.10 -7.35
CA LEU A 41 13.94 -8.73 -6.03
C LEU A 41 13.71 -10.24 -6.06
N GLN A 42 12.72 -10.71 -6.82
CA GLN A 42 12.37 -12.13 -6.89
C GLN A 42 13.29 -12.91 -7.84
N ALA A 43 14.12 -12.22 -8.64
CA ALA A 43 15.15 -12.84 -9.46
C ALA A 43 16.52 -12.93 -8.77
N LEU A 44 16.69 -12.30 -7.60
CA LEU A 44 17.93 -12.35 -6.83
C LEU A 44 18.15 -13.76 -6.26
N ASN A 45 19.38 -14.25 -6.43
CA ASN A 45 19.86 -15.46 -5.77
C ASN A 45 20.76 -15.05 -4.59
N PRO A 46 20.40 -15.39 -3.33
CA PRO A 46 21.22 -15.09 -2.15
C PRO A 46 22.67 -15.58 -2.26
N ASP A 47 22.91 -16.68 -2.98
CA ASP A 47 24.25 -17.25 -3.17
C ASP A 47 25.06 -16.56 -4.28
N LYS A 48 24.42 -15.71 -5.08
CA LYS A 48 25.03 -15.04 -6.25
C LYS A 48 24.44 -13.65 -6.48
N LEU A 49 24.69 -12.75 -5.54
CA LEU A 49 24.22 -11.37 -5.61
C LEU A 49 25.11 -10.50 -6.52
N PRO A 50 24.55 -9.47 -7.18
CA PRO A 50 25.31 -8.40 -7.80
C PRO A 50 26.24 -7.69 -6.80
N SER A 51 27.31 -7.04 -7.28
CA SER A 51 28.30 -6.40 -6.40
C SER A 51 27.74 -5.34 -5.47
N ASP A 52 26.64 -4.69 -5.86
CA ASP A 52 26.10 -3.52 -5.19
C ASP A 52 24.96 -3.89 -4.22
N ILE A 53 24.60 -5.17 -4.17
CA ILE A 53 23.52 -5.72 -3.32
C ILE A 53 24.13 -6.71 -2.34
N SER A 54 23.71 -6.61 -1.07
CA SER A 54 24.10 -7.54 -0.02
C SER A 54 22.88 -8.15 0.64
N LEU A 55 22.99 -9.40 1.08
CA LEU A 55 22.04 -10.00 2.01
C LEU A 55 22.30 -9.42 3.41
N ALA A 56 21.37 -8.61 3.91
CA ALA A 56 21.48 -7.98 5.21
C ALA A 56 21.15 -8.96 6.35
N GLN A 57 20.07 -9.73 6.19
CA GLN A 57 19.62 -10.72 7.16
C GLN A 57 18.65 -11.73 6.52
N TRP A 58 18.38 -12.81 7.25
CA TRP A 58 17.25 -13.69 7.02
C TRP A 58 16.17 -13.36 8.06
N MET A 59 14.98 -12.97 7.60
CA MET A 59 13.82 -12.82 8.47
C MET A 59 13.23 -14.21 8.75
N PRO A 60 13.17 -14.66 10.00
CA PRO A 60 12.60 -15.97 10.33
C PRO A 60 11.14 -16.07 9.87
N GLY A 61 10.79 -17.11 9.12
CA GLY A 61 9.39 -17.28 8.65
C GLY A 61 8.39 -17.38 9.80
N GLU A 62 8.80 -17.99 10.92
CA GLU A 62 8.01 -18.12 12.15
C GLU A 62 7.59 -16.76 12.76
N GLN A 63 8.38 -15.71 12.53
CA GLN A 63 8.14 -14.36 13.06
C GLN A 63 6.84 -13.77 12.52
N VAL A 64 6.54 -14.02 11.24
CA VAL A 64 5.35 -13.47 10.55
C VAL A 64 4.21 -14.48 10.42
N GLN A 65 4.53 -15.78 10.47
CA GLN A 65 3.58 -16.88 10.26
C GLN A 65 2.39 -16.82 11.21
N THR A 66 2.62 -16.64 12.51
CA THR A 66 1.55 -16.69 13.51
C THR A 66 0.49 -15.62 13.23
N VAL A 67 0.92 -14.40 12.88
CA VAL A 67 0.00 -13.30 12.61
C VAL A 67 -0.67 -13.45 11.24
N PHE A 68 0.04 -13.96 10.24
CA PHE A 68 -0.55 -14.28 8.93
C PHE A 68 -1.65 -15.34 9.07
N HIS A 69 -1.42 -16.38 9.88
CA HIS A 69 -2.44 -17.39 10.17
C HIS A 69 -3.62 -16.79 10.93
N GLN A 70 -3.40 -15.91 11.90
CA GLN A 70 -4.48 -15.25 12.65
C GLN A 70 -5.34 -14.35 11.73
N LEU A 71 -4.70 -13.61 10.82
CA LEU A 71 -5.41 -12.76 9.86
C LEU A 71 -6.34 -13.59 8.96
N VAL A 72 -5.84 -14.72 8.46
CA VAL A 72 -6.58 -15.61 7.54
C VAL A 72 -7.64 -16.43 8.29
N ARG A 73 -7.28 -17.08 9.40
CA ARG A 73 -8.15 -17.98 10.19
C ARG A 73 -9.31 -17.29 10.90
N ALA A 74 -9.43 -15.97 10.83
CA ALA A 74 -10.61 -15.27 11.32
C ALA A 74 -11.93 -15.76 10.68
N TYR A 75 -11.88 -16.60 9.63
CA TYR A 75 -13.07 -17.20 9.00
C TYR A 75 -13.06 -18.72 8.72
N GLY A 76 -12.03 -19.51 9.07
CA GLY A 76 -12.14 -20.97 8.92
C GLY A 76 -10.89 -21.80 9.21
N GLU A 77 -11.08 -23.05 9.65
CA GLU A 77 -10.03 -24.05 9.83
C GLU A 77 -9.79 -24.81 8.51
N SER A 78 -8.81 -24.39 7.71
CA SER A 78 -8.33 -25.18 6.58
C SER A 78 -6.80 -25.31 6.57
N GLN A 79 -6.32 -26.42 7.11
CA GLN A 79 -4.94 -26.89 7.00
C GLN A 79 -4.66 -27.44 5.59
N LYS A 80 -4.01 -26.66 4.71
CA LYS A 80 -3.26 -27.23 3.56
C LYS A 80 -1.99 -26.48 3.12
N ASP A 81 -1.74 -25.27 3.62
CA ASP A 81 -0.60 -24.43 3.19
C ASP A 81 0.45 -24.23 4.30
N GLU A 82 0.63 -25.20 5.21
CA GLU A 82 1.64 -25.09 6.28
C GLU A 82 3.07 -24.96 5.69
N ASP A 83 3.40 -25.62 4.59
CA ASP A 83 4.75 -25.60 3.99
C ASP A 83 5.17 -24.23 3.40
N THR A 84 4.24 -23.32 3.13
CA THR A 84 4.53 -22.05 2.45
C THR A 84 5.05 -20.96 3.40
N PHE A 85 4.76 -21.07 4.70
CA PHE A 85 5.11 -20.05 5.70
C PHE A 85 6.42 -20.32 6.46
N HIS A 86 7.04 -21.49 6.28
CA HIS A 86 8.19 -21.92 7.07
C HIS A 86 9.56 -21.53 6.50
N LYS A 87 9.61 -20.85 5.35
CA LYS A 87 10.89 -20.44 4.75
C LYS A 87 11.29 -19.07 5.26
N ASP A 88 12.53 -18.96 5.70
CA ASP A 88 13.14 -17.68 6.01
C ASP A 88 13.17 -16.78 4.77
N ILE A 89 12.89 -15.50 4.96
CA ILE A 89 12.74 -14.52 3.90
C ILE A 89 14.04 -13.71 3.83
N PRO A 90 14.73 -13.67 2.68
CA PRO A 90 15.96 -12.88 2.57
C PRO A 90 15.62 -11.39 2.58
N VAL A 91 16.40 -10.62 3.33
CA VAL A 91 16.31 -9.16 3.35
C VAL A 91 17.57 -8.60 2.68
N TYR A 92 17.40 -7.94 1.55
CA TYR A 92 18.51 -7.37 0.80
C TYR A 92 18.69 -5.88 1.10
N THR A 93 19.90 -5.38 0.91
CA THR A 93 20.23 -3.95 0.99
C THR A 93 21.08 -3.53 -0.21
N HIS A 94 21.21 -2.23 -0.45
CA HIS A 94 21.99 -1.67 -1.56
C HIS A 94 23.10 -0.77 -1.04
N GLN A 95 24.32 -0.93 -1.54
CA GLN A 95 25.52 -0.24 -1.03
C GLN A 95 25.46 1.29 -1.16
N SER A 96 24.75 1.81 -2.16
CA SER A 96 24.61 3.25 -2.39
C SER A 96 23.35 3.88 -1.76
N VAL A 97 22.52 3.08 -1.08
CA VAL A 97 21.26 3.54 -0.47
C VAL A 97 21.17 3.04 0.97
N SER A 98 21.86 3.74 1.88
CA SER A 98 22.01 3.30 3.26
C SER A 98 20.67 3.26 4.00
N GLY A 99 20.40 2.15 4.70
CA GLY A 99 19.17 1.93 5.45
C GLY A 99 17.99 1.40 4.63
N LEU A 100 18.17 1.21 3.31
CA LEU A 100 17.18 0.54 2.47
C LEU A 100 17.20 -0.96 2.72
N GLN A 101 16.02 -1.52 3.02
CA GLN A 101 15.78 -2.96 3.02
C GLN A 101 14.76 -3.33 1.94
N MET A 102 15.09 -4.35 1.14
CA MET A 102 14.28 -4.84 0.03
C MET A 102 13.94 -6.31 0.27
N ILE A 103 12.66 -6.62 0.34
CA ILE A 103 12.16 -7.89 0.87
C ILE A 103 11.24 -8.53 -0.20
N PRO A 104 11.73 -9.51 -0.97
CA PRO A 104 10.91 -10.19 -1.97
C PRO A 104 9.85 -11.06 -1.29
N SER A 105 8.65 -11.09 -1.87
CA SER A 105 7.59 -12.04 -1.52
C SER A 105 7.28 -12.11 0.00
N LEU A 106 7.38 -10.98 0.71
CA LEU A 106 7.11 -10.89 2.15
C LEU A 106 5.72 -11.41 2.49
N VAL A 107 4.72 -11.02 1.69
CA VAL A 107 3.30 -11.35 1.94
C VAL A 107 2.86 -12.51 1.04
N PRO A 108 2.50 -13.69 1.59
CA PRO A 108 2.05 -14.83 0.81
C PRO A 108 0.69 -14.60 0.13
N PRO A 109 0.35 -15.34 -0.96
CA PRO A 109 -0.84 -15.09 -1.77
C PRO A 109 -2.16 -14.96 -0.99
N VAL A 110 -2.45 -15.90 -0.09
CA VAL A 110 -3.69 -15.90 0.71
C VAL A 110 -3.76 -14.66 1.62
N VAL A 111 -2.64 -14.29 2.22
CA VAL A 111 -2.53 -13.10 3.08
C VAL A 111 -2.71 -11.82 2.27
N GLN A 112 -2.21 -11.78 1.02
CA GLN A 112 -2.42 -10.63 0.12
C GLN A 112 -3.90 -10.42 -0.20
N VAL A 113 -4.64 -11.52 -0.50
CA VAL A 113 -6.08 -11.46 -0.75
C VAL A 113 -6.82 -10.93 0.48
N GLU A 114 -6.49 -11.45 1.66
CA GLU A 114 -7.15 -11.06 2.91
C GLU A 114 -6.85 -9.61 3.28
N LEU A 115 -5.59 -9.16 3.19
CA LEU A 115 -5.23 -7.77 3.41
C LEU A 115 -5.97 -6.83 2.45
N LEU A 116 -6.04 -7.15 1.16
CA LEU A 116 -6.81 -6.34 0.21
C LEU A 116 -8.30 -6.28 0.59
N SER A 117 -8.87 -7.39 1.05
CA SER A 117 -10.26 -7.43 1.54
C SER A 117 -10.46 -6.52 2.76
N ARG A 118 -9.57 -6.57 3.77
CA ARG A 118 -9.63 -5.64 4.92
C ARG A 118 -9.52 -4.19 4.47
N LEU A 119 -8.50 -3.88 3.67
CA LEU A 119 -8.17 -2.52 3.25
C LEU A 119 -9.26 -1.89 2.35
N LEU A 120 -9.79 -2.65 1.38
CA LEU A 120 -10.69 -2.11 0.35
C LEU A 120 -12.17 -2.41 0.60
N HIS A 121 -12.52 -3.44 1.38
CA HIS A 121 -13.91 -3.68 1.75
C HIS A 121 -14.28 -2.99 3.06
N ARG A 122 -13.51 -3.23 4.13
CA ARG A 122 -13.79 -2.68 5.47
C ARG A 122 -13.26 -1.26 5.60
N ASP A 123 -11.96 -1.06 5.42
CA ASP A 123 -11.30 0.18 5.85
C ASP A 123 -11.59 1.37 4.92
N LEU A 124 -11.69 1.13 3.60
CA LEU A 124 -12.16 2.14 2.62
C LEU A 124 -13.60 2.61 2.91
N SER A 125 -14.41 1.77 3.53
CA SER A 125 -15.80 2.05 3.86
C SER A 125 -15.97 2.65 5.27
N ASN A 126 -14.88 2.82 6.02
CA ASN A 126 -14.88 3.53 7.29
C ASN A 126 -14.94 5.06 7.03
N LYS A 127 -15.89 5.75 7.67
CA LYS A 127 -16.12 7.18 7.49
C LYS A 127 -15.07 8.08 8.13
N GLU A 128 -14.33 7.54 9.08
CA GLU A 128 -13.24 8.24 9.77
C GLU A 128 -11.99 8.34 8.89
N HIS A 129 -11.88 7.49 7.87
CA HIS A 129 -10.82 7.51 6.88
C HIS A 129 -11.16 8.44 5.70
N GLN A 130 -10.12 9.06 5.13
CA GLN A 130 -10.27 9.96 3.98
C GLN A 130 -9.77 9.31 2.69
N THR A 131 -10.26 9.83 1.57
CA THR A 131 -9.79 9.50 0.22
C THR A 131 -9.53 10.78 -0.56
N ASN A 132 -8.89 10.65 -1.73
CA ASN A 132 -8.71 11.75 -2.66
C ASN A 132 -10.03 12.42 -3.11
N LEU A 133 -11.16 11.74 -2.96
CA LEU A 133 -12.46 12.26 -3.36
C LEU A 133 -13.05 13.20 -2.32
N HIS A 134 -12.74 13.04 -1.03
CA HIS A 134 -13.23 13.91 0.05
C HIS A 134 -12.81 15.37 -0.14
N LEU A 135 -11.74 15.64 -0.90
CA LEU A 135 -11.33 17.01 -1.25
C LEU A 135 -12.40 17.75 -2.06
N HIS A 136 -13.15 17.05 -2.91
CA HIS A 136 -13.98 17.67 -3.95
C HIS A 136 -15.42 17.15 -4.02
N TYR A 137 -15.75 16.08 -3.29
CA TYR A 137 -17.05 15.41 -3.33
C TYR A 137 -17.64 15.24 -1.93
N ASN A 138 -18.97 15.22 -1.87
CA ASN A 138 -19.72 14.88 -0.67
C ASN A 138 -19.89 13.36 -0.63
N ILE A 139 -18.93 12.67 -0.01
CA ILE A 139 -18.89 11.21 0.03
C ILE A 139 -20.03 10.68 0.90
N THR A 140 -20.86 9.84 0.30
CA THR A 140 -21.92 9.07 0.96
C THR A 140 -21.57 7.58 0.90
N TYR A 141 -21.89 6.86 1.96
CA TYR A 141 -21.44 5.49 2.17
C TYR A 141 -22.53 4.46 1.83
N PRO A 142 -22.13 3.23 1.46
CA PRO A 142 -23.07 2.16 1.17
C PRO A 142 -24.07 1.94 2.33
N GLY A 143 -25.35 1.75 2.00
CA GLY A 143 -26.40 1.50 2.99
C GLY A 143 -26.93 2.75 3.72
N GLU A 144 -26.39 3.95 3.46
CA GLU A 144 -26.98 5.19 3.96
C GLU A 144 -28.21 5.59 3.12
N THR A 145 -29.38 5.65 3.74
CA THR A 145 -30.56 6.31 3.16
C THR A 145 -30.43 7.83 3.28
N GLU A 146 -30.83 8.57 2.23
CA GLU A 146 -30.98 10.02 2.28
C GLU A 146 -32.02 10.39 3.36
N GLY A 147 -31.56 10.73 4.58
CA GLY A 147 -32.45 11.04 5.71
C GLY A 147 -32.04 10.51 7.09
N GLY A 148 -30.83 9.98 7.28
CA GLY A 148 -30.23 9.79 8.61
C GLY A 148 -30.89 8.75 9.53
N THR A 149 -31.78 7.90 9.02
CA THR A 149 -32.32 6.77 9.78
C THR A 149 -31.74 5.47 9.24
N SER A 150 -30.70 4.99 9.91
CA SER A 150 -30.18 3.63 9.71
C SER A 150 -31.29 2.62 10.00
N THR A 151 -31.78 1.93 8.98
CA THR A 151 -32.64 0.75 9.17
C THR A 151 -31.77 -0.39 9.68
N SER A 152 -31.71 -0.53 11.00
CA SER A 152 -31.17 -1.70 11.68
C SER A 152 -32.12 -2.89 11.51
N SER A 153 -32.08 -3.54 10.34
CA SER A 153 -32.46 -4.95 10.26
C SER A 153 -31.29 -5.79 10.76
N ALA A 154 -31.13 -5.81 12.09
CA ALA A 154 -30.17 -6.63 12.80
C ALA A 154 -30.51 -8.12 12.59
N GLY A 155 -29.77 -8.78 11.69
CA GLY A 155 -29.60 -10.22 11.73
C GLY A 155 -28.65 -10.56 12.88
N ASN A 156 -29.13 -11.34 13.85
CA ASN A 156 -28.35 -11.79 15.00
C ASN A 156 -27.23 -12.73 14.56
N GLY A 157 -26.03 -12.18 14.35
CA GLY A 157 -24.75 -12.90 14.30
C GLY A 157 -23.75 -12.20 15.23
N PRO A 158 -22.84 -12.92 15.89
CA PRO A 158 -21.92 -12.31 16.84
C PRO A 158 -20.86 -11.49 16.10
N GLU A 159 -20.75 -10.21 16.48
CA GLU A 159 -19.63 -9.29 16.20
C GLU A 159 -19.37 -8.90 14.73
N GLY A 160 -20.20 -8.00 14.23
CA GLY A 160 -19.91 -7.19 13.05
C GLY A 160 -20.93 -6.07 12.90
N ASN A 161 -20.61 -4.86 13.38
CA ASN A 161 -21.37 -3.67 13.01
C ASN A 161 -21.19 -3.49 11.50
N GLY A 162 -22.14 -3.99 10.70
CA GLY A 162 -21.96 -4.30 9.28
C GLY A 162 -21.66 -3.09 8.41
N VAL A 163 -20.38 -2.75 8.26
CA VAL A 163 -19.90 -1.78 7.28
C VAL A 163 -20.03 -2.43 5.90
N LEU A 164 -21.01 -1.99 5.10
CA LEU A 164 -21.17 -2.43 3.73
C LEU A 164 -20.00 -1.91 2.87
N SER A 165 -19.40 -2.80 2.08
CA SER A 165 -18.33 -2.42 1.16
C SER A 165 -18.84 -1.55 0.01
N PHE A 166 -18.04 -0.58 -0.45
CA PHE A 166 -18.27 0.08 -1.74
C PHE A 166 -18.33 -0.90 -2.93
N PHE A 167 -17.74 -2.09 -2.81
CA PHE A 167 -17.84 -3.15 -3.82
C PHE A 167 -19.19 -3.90 -3.76
N GLU A 168 -19.95 -3.79 -2.67
CA GLU A 168 -21.32 -4.33 -2.53
C GLU A 168 -22.39 -3.31 -2.90
N ASP A 169 -21.99 -2.05 -3.05
CA ASP A 169 -22.87 -0.94 -3.32
C ASP A 169 -23.47 -0.97 -4.74
N ASP A 170 -24.51 -0.16 -4.96
CA ASP A 170 -25.05 0.08 -6.29
C ASP A 170 -24.02 0.86 -7.14
N PRO A 171 -23.47 0.26 -8.22
CA PRO A 171 -22.48 0.88 -9.08
C PRO A 171 -23.00 2.14 -9.78
N ALA A 172 -24.32 2.27 -9.92
CA ALA A 172 -24.98 3.43 -10.50
C ALA A 172 -25.24 4.55 -9.49
N ARG A 173 -25.08 4.29 -8.19
CA ARG A 173 -25.23 5.32 -7.15
C ARG A 173 -24.29 6.48 -7.42
N VAL A 174 -24.85 7.69 -7.37
CA VAL A 174 -24.14 8.91 -7.74
C VAL A 174 -23.64 9.61 -6.48
N VAL A 175 -22.37 9.99 -6.49
CA VAL A 175 -21.73 10.87 -5.53
C VAL A 175 -21.60 12.25 -6.16
N TYR A 176 -22.14 13.27 -5.48
CA TYR A 176 -22.18 14.63 -5.98
C TYR A 176 -20.96 15.44 -5.54
N PRO A 177 -20.44 16.31 -6.43
CA PRO A 177 -19.34 17.20 -6.10
C PRO A 177 -19.78 18.27 -5.09
N LYS A 178 -18.82 18.78 -4.31
CA LYS A 178 -19.00 19.96 -3.46
C LYS A 178 -19.31 21.21 -4.30
N ASP A 179 -18.66 21.31 -5.46
CA ASP A 179 -18.89 22.35 -6.47
C ASP A 179 -19.20 21.75 -7.84
N PRO A 180 -20.49 21.73 -8.26
CA PRO A 180 -20.92 21.23 -9.56
C PRO A 180 -20.41 22.03 -10.77
N GLY A 181 -19.92 23.26 -10.57
CA GLY A 181 -19.33 24.08 -11.64
C GLY A 181 -17.90 23.63 -12.00
N VAL A 182 -17.19 23.00 -11.07
CA VAL A 182 -15.80 22.54 -11.25
C VAL A 182 -15.73 21.05 -11.57
N HIS A 183 -16.55 20.24 -10.89
CA HIS A 183 -16.52 18.79 -11.02
C HIS A 183 -17.88 18.24 -11.46
N LYS A 184 -17.88 17.11 -12.17
CA LYS A 184 -19.10 16.40 -12.57
C LYS A 184 -19.45 15.33 -11.52
N PRO A 185 -20.73 14.98 -11.33
CA PRO A 185 -21.12 13.83 -10.52
C PRO A 185 -20.41 12.55 -10.99
N LEU A 186 -20.07 11.69 -10.03
CA LEU A 186 -19.39 10.41 -10.29
C LEU A 186 -20.28 9.26 -9.80
N THR A 187 -20.34 8.18 -10.58
CA THR A 187 -20.92 6.93 -10.07
C THR A 187 -19.90 6.16 -9.21
N VAL A 188 -20.37 5.30 -8.30
CA VAL A 188 -19.49 4.38 -7.55
C VAL A 188 -18.61 3.55 -8.50
N GLN A 189 -19.16 3.13 -9.65
CA GLN A 189 -18.38 2.46 -10.69
C GLN A 189 -17.23 3.29 -11.27
N GLN A 190 -17.44 4.59 -11.50
CA GLN A 190 -16.39 5.47 -11.97
C GLN A 190 -15.35 5.71 -10.88
N ILE A 191 -15.80 5.80 -9.62
CA ILE A 191 -14.94 5.93 -8.45
C ILE A 191 -13.97 4.76 -8.36
N LEU A 192 -14.47 3.53 -8.19
CA LEU A 192 -13.62 2.36 -7.96
C LEU A 192 -12.73 2.02 -9.16
N ASN A 193 -13.20 2.22 -10.39
CA ASN A 193 -12.40 1.86 -11.56
C ASN A 193 -11.34 2.90 -11.93
N LYS A 194 -11.63 4.19 -11.71
CA LYS A 194 -10.85 5.27 -12.33
C LYS A 194 -10.59 6.50 -11.47
N LYS A 195 -11.31 6.77 -10.39
CA LYS A 195 -11.16 8.04 -9.63
C LYS A 195 -10.59 7.88 -8.24
N LEU A 196 -10.71 6.71 -7.61
CA LEU A 196 -9.97 6.40 -6.40
C LEU A 196 -8.47 6.37 -6.71
N ARG A 197 -7.68 7.07 -5.90
CA ARG A 197 -6.22 7.18 -6.03
C ARG A 197 -5.50 6.90 -4.73
N TRP A 198 -6.07 7.35 -3.62
CA TRP A 198 -5.56 7.01 -2.31
C TRP A 198 -6.67 6.97 -1.26
N ALA A 199 -6.44 6.21 -0.21
CA ALA A 199 -7.17 6.25 1.06
C ALA A 199 -6.17 6.35 2.22
N THR A 200 -6.55 6.99 3.33
CA THR A 200 -5.74 7.11 4.55
C THR A 200 -6.27 6.17 5.64
N LEU A 201 -5.38 5.56 6.42
CA LEU A 201 -5.72 4.74 7.60
C LEU A 201 -5.03 5.32 8.83
N GLY A 202 -5.70 5.31 9.97
CA GLY A 202 -5.17 5.92 11.18
C GLY A 202 -4.98 7.43 11.02
N GLY A 203 -3.74 7.92 11.14
CA GLY A 203 -3.39 9.33 10.91
C GLY A 203 -3.78 9.87 9.53
N GLN A 204 -4.45 11.04 9.53
CA GLN A 204 -5.04 11.64 8.33
C GLN A 204 -4.11 12.69 7.72
N TYR A 205 -3.32 12.31 6.72
CA TYR A 205 -2.39 13.23 6.06
C TYR A 205 -3.13 14.34 5.29
N ASN A 206 -2.82 15.60 5.60
CA ASN A 206 -3.40 16.75 4.89
C ASN A 206 -2.54 17.16 3.70
N TRP A 207 -3.01 16.88 2.48
CA TRP A 207 -2.31 17.20 1.24
C TRP A 207 -2.14 18.71 0.96
N THR A 208 -2.94 19.57 1.61
CA THR A 208 -2.87 21.02 1.42
C THR A 208 -1.77 21.63 2.29
N THR A 209 -1.75 21.28 3.57
CA THR A 209 -0.74 21.78 4.53
C THR A 209 0.53 20.93 4.53
N LYS A 210 0.47 19.71 3.98
CA LYS A 210 1.53 18.69 4.01
C LYS A 210 1.95 18.27 5.41
N GLU A 211 0.99 18.21 6.33
CA GLU A 211 1.20 17.92 7.74
C GLU A 211 0.13 16.94 8.24
N TYR A 212 0.41 16.26 9.34
CA TYR A 212 -0.60 15.53 10.10
C TYR A 212 -1.31 16.51 11.07
N PRO A 213 -2.65 16.52 11.11
CA PRO A 213 -3.41 17.32 12.07
C PRO A 213 -3.04 16.97 13.52
N THR A 214 -3.12 17.95 14.42
CA THR A 214 -2.89 17.77 15.86
C THR A 214 -4.07 17.11 16.59
N GLU A 215 -5.20 16.96 15.90
CA GLU A 215 -6.39 16.27 16.41
C GLU A 215 -6.09 14.78 16.60
N CYS A 216 -6.81 14.15 17.53
CA CYS A 216 -6.67 12.71 17.75
C CYS A 216 -7.00 11.95 16.46
N PRO A 217 -6.07 11.17 15.90
CA PRO A 217 -6.33 10.46 14.65
C PRO A 217 -7.35 9.33 14.86
N PRO A 218 -8.08 8.92 13.82
CA PRO A 218 -8.76 7.63 13.79
C PRO A 218 -7.85 6.49 14.24
N ALA A 219 -8.43 5.44 14.80
CA ALA A 219 -7.67 4.26 15.17
C ALA A 219 -7.10 3.58 13.92
N PHE A 220 -5.81 3.18 13.97
CA PHE A 220 -5.24 2.35 12.93
C PHE A 220 -5.80 0.92 13.06
N PRO A 221 -6.19 0.24 11.96
CA PRO A 221 -6.74 -1.11 12.06
C PRO A 221 -5.76 -2.11 12.69
N GLU A 222 -6.12 -2.68 13.84
CA GLU A 222 -5.22 -3.50 14.67
C GLU A 222 -4.73 -4.77 13.98
N ASP A 223 -5.56 -5.39 13.15
CA ASP A 223 -5.21 -6.60 12.40
C ASP A 223 -4.13 -6.32 11.35
N VAL A 224 -4.26 -5.20 10.62
CA VAL A 224 -3.24 -4.72 9.67
C VAL A 224 -1.98 -4.29 10.44
N ALA A 225 -2.11 -3.56 11.55
CA ALA A 225 -0.97 -3.16 12.39
C ALA A 225 -0.17 -4.36 12.90
N SER A 226 -0.85 -5.42 13.35
CA SER A 226 -0.20 -6.64 13.86
C SER A 226 0.65 -7.33 12.79
N VAL A 227 0.11 -7.44 11.56
CA VAL A 227 0.82 -8.02 10.40
C VAL A 227 2.09 -7.22 10.09
N LEU A 228 1.99 -5.90 10.12
CA LEU A 228 3.10 -5.00 9.84
C LEU A 228 4.15 -5.04 10.95
N HIS A 229 3.73 -5.02 12.21
CA HIS A 229 4.62 -5.08 13.37
C HIS A 229 5.41 -6.39 13.42
N ALA A 230 4.79 -7.51 13.04
CA ALA A 230 5.48 -8.79 12.94
C ALA A 230 6.66 -8.73 11.96
N ALA A 231 6.51 -8.07 10.81
CA ALA A 231 7.58 -7.95 9.81
C ALA A 231 8.56 -6.78 10.10
N PHE A 232 8.08 -5.72 10.74
CA PHE A 232 8.80 -4.45 10.93
C PHE A 232 8.62 -3.95 12.38
N PRO A 233 9.21 -4.65 13.37
CA PRO A 233 8.97 -4.37 14.79
C PRO A 233 9.47 -2.98 15.24
N GLN A 234 10.32 -2.34 14.44
CA GLN A 234 10.87 -1.00 14.72
C GLN A 234 9.87 0.13 14.42
N THR A 235 8.77 -0.15 13.73
CA THR A 235 7.80 0.86 13.30
C THR A 235 6.41 0.53 13.84
N GLU A 236 5.85 1.44 14.65
CA GLU A 236 4.45 1.38 15.05
C GLU A 236 3.56 1.95 13.94
N ALA A 237 2.58 1.15 13.49
CA ALA A 237 1.64 1.58 12.47
C ALA A 237 0.64 2.59 13.04
N GLN A 238 0.90 3.88 12.83
CA GLN A 238 0.05 4.98 13.32
C GLN A 238 -0.71 5.67 12.17
N ALA A 239 -0.13 5.69 10.97
CA ALA A 239 -0.75 6.23 9.77
C ALA A 239 -0.39 5.40 8.56
N ALA A 240 -1.29 5.29 7.59
CA ALA A 240 -0.96 4.74 6.29
C ALA A 240 -1.66 5.46 5.15
N ILE A 241 -1.04 5.42 3.98
CA ILE A 241 -1.62 5.83 2.70
C ILE A 241 -1.70 4.58 1.82
N LEU A 242 -2.93 4.16 1.55
CA LEU A 242 -3.26 3.11 0.60
C LEU A 242 -3.38 3.73 -0.79
N ASN A 243 -2.34 3.62 -1.60
CA ASN A 243 -2.33 4.14 -2.96
C ASN A 243 -2.86 3.10 -3.96
N VAL A 244 -3.72 3.53 -4.87
CA VAL A 244 -4.30 2.70 -5.94
C VAL A 244 -3.89 3.27 -7.30
N TYR A 245 -3.14 2.48 -8.05
CA TYR A 245 -2.61 2.84 -9.36
C TYR A 245 -3.18 1.93 -10.46
N SER A 246 -3.34 2.49 -11.65
CA SER A 246 -3.54 1.77 -12.91
C SER A 246 -2.35 2.02 -13.85
N PRO A 247 -2.15 1.19 -14.91
CA PRO A 247 -1.21 1.51 -15.96
C PRO A 247 -1.41 2.93 -16.52
N GLY A 248 -0.32 3.70 -16.56
CA GLY A 248 -0.31 5.12 -16.93
C GLY A 248 -0.35 6.09 -15.75
N ASP A 249 -0.75 5.65 -14.55
CA ASP A 249 -0.56 6.44 -13.33
C ASP A 249 0.93 6.43 -12.95
N THR A 250 1.40 7.53 -12.35
CA THR A 250 2.78 7.71 -11.90
C THR A 250 2.80 8.53 -10.62
N LEU A 251 3.82 8.34 -9.79
CA LEU A 251 4.11 9.19 -8.64
C LEU A 251 5.45 9.91 -8.89
N SER A 252 5.41 11.24 -8.94
CA SER A 252 6.60 12.07 -9.22
C SER A 252 7.64 11.96 -8.10
N PRO A 253 8.92 12.26 -8.36
CA PRO A 253 9.94 12.27 -7.31
C PRO A 253 9.58 13.21 -6.16
N HIS A 254 9.58 12.68 -4.94
CA HIS A 254 9.24 13.38 -3.69
C HIS A 254 10.03 12.78 -2.52
N ARG A 255 9.86 13.39 -1.33
CA ARG A 255 10.35 12.90 -0.04
C ARG A 255 9.18 12.91 0.93
N ASP A 256 9.16 11.92 1.82
CA ASP A 256 8.19 11.86 2.91
C ASP A 256 8.82 12.50 4.16
N VAL A 257 8.47 13.76 4.45
CA VAL A 257 9.11 14.55 5.52
C VAL A 257 8.10 15.23 6.45
N SER A 258 6.90 14.64 6.55
CA SER A 258 5.77 15.25 7.26
C SER A 258 5.55 14.71 8.67
N GLU A 259 6.24 13.62 9.02
CA GLU A 259 6.20 12.98 10.33
C GLU A 259 7.10 13.74 11.34
N GLU A 260 6.84 13.57 12.64
CA GLU A 260 7.66 14.21 13.68
C GLU A 260 8.88 13.38 14.09
N CYS A 261 8.91 12.09 13.70
CA CYS A 261 9.95 11.14 14.04
C CYS A 261 10.66 10.59 12.80
N ASP A 262 11.89 10.12 13.01
CA ASP A 262 12.76 9.58 11.95
C ASP A 262 12.56 8.06 11.74
N VAL A 263 11.52 7.47 12.33
CA VAL A 263 11.25 6.01 12.27
C VAL A 263 11.02 5.57 10.82
N GLY A 264 11.54 4.39 10.50
CA GLY A 264 11.51 3.82 9.16
C GLY A 264 10.09 3.66 8.58
N LEU A 265 9.99 3.80 7.27
CA LEU A 265 8.76 3.74 6.50
C LEU A 265 8.58 2.35 5.87
N ILE A 266 7.40 1.77 6.00
CA ILE A 266 7.05 0.47 5.41
C ILE A 266 6.27 0.69 4.11
N SER A 267 6.63 -0.02 3.05
CA SER A 267 5.91 0.02 1.76
C SER A 267 5.69 -1.39 1.25
N VAL A 268 4.43 -1.85 1.21
CA VAL A 268 4.04 -3.18 0.70
C VAL A 268 3.31 -3.03 -0.63
N SER A 269 3.60 -3.91 -1.60
CA SER A 269 3.02 -3.87 -2.95
C SER A 269 2.11 -5.05 -3.24
N PHE A 270 0.98 -4.81 -3.93
CA PHE A 270 0.03 -5.83 -4.38
C PHE A 270 -0.40 -5.58 -5.83
N GLY A 271 -0.67 -6.63 -6.60
CA GLY A 271 -1.16 -6.55 -7.97
C GLY A 271 -0.06 -6.38 -9.01
N CYS A 272 -0.27 -5.52 -10.01
CA CYS A 272 0.70 -5.23 -11.06
C CYS A 272 2.03 -4.71 -10.50
N ASP A 273 3.12 -5.04 -11.19
CA ASP A 273 4.45 -4.57 -10.82
C ASP A 273 4.55 -3.04 -10.85
N GLY A 274 5.18 -2.48 -9.84
CA GLY A 274 5.57 -1.08 -9.78
C GLY A 274 7.08 -0.94 -9.94
N LEU A 275 7.53 -0.06 -10.83
CA LEU A 275 8.93 0.36 -10.87
C LEU A 275 9.09 1.48 -9.85
N PHE A 276 9.79 1.20 -8.76
CA PHE A 276 10.09 2.11 -7.67
C PHE A 276 11.49 2.70 -7.85
N LEU A 277 11.59 4.03 -7.85
CA LEU A 277 12.87 4.74 -7.94
C LEU A 277 13.27 5.21 -6.55
N ILE A 278 14.54 5.06 -6.19
CA ILE A 278 15.12 5.63 -4.97
C ILE A 278 16.52 6.22 -5.21
N SER A 279 16.79 7.43 -4.71
CA SER A 279 18.08 8.11 -4.89
C SER A 279 19.19 7.50 -4.03
N HIS A 280 20.43 7.58 -4.53
CA HIS A 280 21.62 7.30 -3.73
C HIS A 280 21.82 8.34 -2.63
N ASP A 281 22.57 7.96 -1.59
CA ASP A 281 22.86 8.82 -0.43
C ASP A 281 23.55 10.14 -0.80
N ASP A 282 24.42 10.11 -1.83
CA ASP A 282 25.15 11.28 -2.30
C ASP A 282 24.39 12.13 -3.34
N GLY A 283 23.18 11.69 -3.71
CA GLY A 283 22.30 12.36 -4.67
C GLY A 283 22.78 12.34 -6.12
N LYS A 284 23.86 11.62 -6.46
CA LYS A 284 24.43 11.58 -7.82
C LYS A 284 23.86 10.46 -8.70
N GLY A 285 23.18 9.49 -8.10
CA GLY A 285 22.53 8.38 -8.80
C GLY A 285 21.21 7.97 -8.16
N CYS A 286 20.61 6.93 -8.70
CA CYS A 286 19.39 6.32 -8.18
C CYS A 286 19.25 4.88 -8.69
N GLU A 287 18.55 4.06 -7.93
CA GLU A 287 18.17 2.70 -8.31
C GLU A 287 16.72 2.62 -8.75
N ILE A 288 16.43 1.63 -9.60
CA ILE A 288 15.07 1.21 -9.94
C ILE A 288 14.86 -0.20 -9.41
N VAL A 289 13.92 -0.36 -8.50
CA VAL A 289 13.50 -1.65 -7.94
C VAL A 289 12.15 -2.03 -8.55
N ARG A 290 12.08 -3.19 -9.20
CA ARG A 290 10.82 -3.78 -9.66
C ARG A 290 10.15 -4.46 -8.47
N LEU A 291 9.08 -3.84 -7.97
CA LEU A 291 8.26 -4.37 -6.86
C LEU A 291 7.07 -5.12 -7.43
N ARG A 292 7.08 -6.44 -7.24
CA ARG A 292 5.99 -7.35 -7.61
C ARG A 292 5.00 -7.52 -6.46
N SER A 293 3.90 -8.21 -6.72
CA SER A 293 2.89 -8.50 -5.70
C SER A 293 3.48 -9.31 -4.53
N GLY A 294 3.33 -8.79 -3.31
CA GLY A 294 3.87 -9.36 -2.08
C GLY A 294 5.23 -8.81 -1.67
N ASP A 295 5.92 -8.07 -2.53
CA ASP A 295 7.21 -7.46 -2.19
C ASP A 295 7.03 -6.26 -1.25
N ALA A 296 8.02 -6.05 -0.40
CA ALA A 296 8.09 -4.91 0.50
C ALA A 296 9.43 -4.19 0.43
N VAL A 297 9.38 -2.89 0.73
CA VAL A 297 10.55 -2.04 0.96
C VAL A 297 10.40 -1.38 2.31
N TYR A 298 11.47 -1.36 3.09
CA TYR A 298 11.58 -0.60 4.32
C TYR A 298 12.67 0.46 4.16
N MET A 299 12.30 1.72 4.38
CA MET A 299 13.21 2.86 4.24
C MET A 299 13.48 3.45 5.63
N ASP A 300 14.66 3.14 6.17
CA ASP A 300 15.13 3.61 7.47
C ASP A 300 16.42 4.42 7.33
N GLY A 301 16.82 5.12 8.40
CA GLY A 301 18.06 5.90 8.45
C GLY A 301 18.16 6.90 7.29
N THR A 302 19.21 6.81 6.48
CA THR A 302 19.43 7.73 5.36
C THR A 302 18.34 7.58 4.27
N SER A 303 17.96 6.33 3.95
CA SER A 303 16.95 6.04 2.93
C SER A 303 15.55 6.55 3.28
N ARG A 304 15.24 6.72 4.59
CA ARG A 304 13.99 7.31 5.08
C ARG A 304 13.70 8.67 4.46
N PHE A 305 14.77 9.39 4.11
CA PHE A 305 14.73 10.71 3.50
C PHE A 305 15.14 10.69 2.04
N ALA A 306 15.30 9.55 1.38
CA ALA A 306 15.70 9.52 -0.02
C ALA A 306 14.63 10.12 -0.93
N TRP A 307 15.07 10.73 -2.04
CA TRP A 307 14.15 11.05 -3.12
C TRP A 307 13.66 9.76 -3.74
N HIS A 308 12.34 9.60 -3.84
CA HIS A 308 11.76 8.40 -4.39
C HIS A 308 10.52 8.69 -5.25
N ALA A 309 10.19 7.75 -6.13
CA ALA A 309 9.15 7.92 -7.13
C ALA A 309 8.57 6.57 -7.59
N VAL A 310 7.42 6.61 -8.25
CA VAL A 310 6.87 5.48 -9.01
C VAL A 310 6.72 5.91 -10.46
N PRO A 311 7.79 5.85 -11.28
CA PRO A 311 7.74 6.24 -12.68
C PRO A 311 6.79 5.42 -13.55
N LYS A 312 6.51 4.16 -13.17
CA LYS A 312 5.74 3.25 -14.03
C LYS A 312 5.06 2.10 -13.28
N ILE A 313 3.82 1.83 -13.68
CA ILE A 313 3.14 0.56 -13.42
C ILE A 313 3.21 -0.30 -14.67
N VAL A 314 3.68 -1.53 -14.54
CA VAL A 314 3.84 -2.46 -15.67
C VAL A 314 2.48 -3.12 -15.95
N PRO A 315 1.85 -2.89 -17.12
CA PRO A 315 0.56 -3.50 -17.43
C PRO A 315 0.65 -5.02 -17.58
N GLY A 316 -0.38 -5.74 -17.14
CA GLY A 316 -0.52 -7.18 -17.39
C GLY A 316 0.35 -8.09 -16.52
N THR A 317 0.96 -7.57 -15.46
CA THR A 317 1.83 -8.34 -14.54
C THR A 317 1.17 -8.70 -13.22
N CYS A 318 -0.12 -8.39 -13.04
CA CYS A 318 -0.86 -8.84 -11.87
C CYS A 318 -0.91 -10.38 -11.84
N PRO A 319 -0.57 -11.04 -10.72
CA PRO A 319 -0.59 -12.51 -10.65
C PRO A 319 -1.97 -13.09 -10.97
N GLU A 320 -2.01 -14.20 -11.70
CA GLU A 320 -3.27 -14.82 -12.14
C GLU A 320 -4.22 -15.15 -10.98
N TRP A 321 -3.67 -15.62 -9.85
CA TRP A 321 -4.43 -15.94 -8.64
C TRP A 321 -5.03 -14.72 -7.93
N LEU A 322 -4.52 -13.51 -8.21
CA LEU A 322 -5.01 -12.24 -7.65
C LEU A 322 -5.85 -11.44 -8.64
N ALA A 323 -5.69 -11.69 -9.94
CA ALA A 323 -6.27 -10.88 -11.01
C ALA A 323 -7.80 -10.73 -10.89
N ASP A 324 -8.48 -11.81 -10.48
CA ASP A 324 -9.93 -11.86 -10.34
C ASP A 324 -10.46 -11.29 -9.01
N TRP A 325 -9.60 -10.85 -8.08
CA TRP A 325 -10.03 -10.14 -6.87
C TRP A 325 -10.95 -8.97 -7.24
N PRO A 326 -12.07 -8.77 -6.52
CA PRO A 326 -12.49 -9.34 -5.22
C PRO A 326 -13.22 -10.69 -5.25
N LEU A 327 -13.17 -11.46 -6.35
CA LEU A 327 -13.81 -12.78 -6.41
C LEU A 327 -12.97 -13.94 -5.86
N CYS A 328 -11.72 -13.72 -5.45
CA CYS A 328 -10.85 -14.76 -4.91
C CYS A 328 -11.30 -15.12 -3.48
N PRO A 329 -11.94 -16.28 -3.24
CA PRO A 329 -12.38 -16.65 -1.90
C PRO A 329 -11.18 -17.02 -1.01
N VAL A 330 -11.25 -16.62 0.25
CA VAL A 330 -10.42 -17.12 1.36
C VAL A 330 -11.37 -17.81 2.32
N ASP A 331 -11.05 -19.02 2.77
CA ASP A 331 -11.81 -19.79 3.78
C ASP A 331 -13.34 -19.78 3.60
N ASP A 332 -13.84 -20.34 2.48
CA ASP A 332 -15.27 -20.51 2.15
C ASP A 332 -16.14 -19.24 2.19
N VAL A 333 -15.53 -18.05 2.28
CA VAL A 333 -16.25 -16.77 2.24
C VAL A 333 -16.94 -16.60 0.89
N ASP A 334 -18.27 -16.35 0.93
CA ASP A 334 -19.05 -16.09 -0.27
C ASP A 334 -18.68 -14.73 -0.89
N THR A 335 -17.86 -14.78 -1.95
CA THR A 335 -17.47 -13.62 -2.75
C THR A 335 -18.42 -13.36 -3.91
N SER A 336 -19.46 -14.18 -4.14
CA SER A 336 -20.34 -14.08 -5.32
C SER A 336 -21.01 -12.71 -5.46
N LYS A 337 -21.27 -12.03 -4.33
CA LYS A 337 -21.76 -10.65 -4.26
C LYS A 337 -20.88 -9.63 -4.96
N TYR A 338 -19.58 -9.91 -5.13
CA TYR A 338 -18.64 -9.07 -5.86
C TYR A 338 -18.51 -9.41 -7.34
N GLY A 339 -19.36 -10.28 -7.90
CA GLY A 339 -19.31 -10.80 -9.28
C GLY A 339 -19.03 -9.77 -10.37
N ARG A 340 -19.61 -8.56 -10.24
CA ARG A 340 -19.44 -7.47 -11.22
C ARG A 340 -18.02 -6.87 -11.27
N TRP A 341 -17.24 -7.08 -10.22
CA TRP A 341 -15.87 -6.55 -10.08
C TRP A 341 -14.81 -7.57 -10.43
N LYS A 342 -15.20 -8.72 -10.99
CA LYS A 342 -14.26 -9.71 -11.53
C LYS A 342 -13.19 -9.02 -12.37
N GLY A 343 -11.93 -9.29 -12.07
CA GLY A 343 -10.81 -8.74 -12.81
C GLY A 343 -10.37 -7.34 -12.37
N TRP A 344 -10.94 -6.77 -11.29
CA TRP A 344 -10.61 -5.39 -10.89
C TRP A 344 -9.12 -5.24 -10.59
N MET A 345 -8.50 -6.22 -9.91
CA MET A 345 -7.06 -6.20 -9.63
C MET A 345 -6.17 -6.47 -10.85
N SER A 346 -6.66 -7.10 -11.92
CA SER A 346 -5.85 -7.48 -13.09
C SER A 346 -5.08 -6.31 -13.72
N GLY A 347 -5.62 -5.10 -13.63
CA GLY A 347 -5.01 -3.86 -14.14
C GLY A 347 -4.74 -2.84 -13.05
N LYS A 348 -4.49 -3.28 -11.81
CA LYS A 348 -4.25 -2.41 -10.66
C LYS A 348 -2.99 -2.80 -9.92
N ARG A 349 -2.31 -1.78 -9.39
CA ARG A 349 -1.34 -1.93 -8.30
C ARG A 349 -1.88 -1.22 -7.08
N VAL A 350 -1.87 -1.89 -5.94
CA VAL A 350 -2.16 -1.29 -4.64
C VAL A 350 -0.87 -1.23 -3.84
N ASN A 351 -0.64 -0.13 -3.14
CA ASN A 351 0.53 0.04 -2.29
C ASN A 351 0.10 0.57 -0.92
N LEU A 352 0.46 -0.17 0.12
CA LEU A 352 0.26 0.23 1.50
C LEU A 352 1.55 0.87 2.01
N ASN A 353 1.54 2.18 2.21
CA ASN A 353 2.65 2.96 2.75
C ASN A 353 2.35 3.34 4.20
N VAL A 354 3.12 2.84 5.17
CA VAL A 354 2.84 2.93 6.60
C VAL A 354 3.94 3.70 7.31
N ARG A 355 3.53 4.57 8.24
CA ARG A 355 4.38 5.50 8.97
C ARG A 355 4.03 5.50 10.45
N GLN A 356 5.05 5.79 11.24
CA GLN A 356 4.90 6.26 12.60
C GLN A 356 4.96 7.80 12.58
N MET A 357 3.94 8.46 13.13
CA MET A 357 3.85 9.93 13.13
C MET A 357 4.65 10.52 14.29
N THR A 358 4.55 9.91 15.47
CA THR A 358 5.19 10.38 16.71
C THR A 358 5.84 9.22 17.46
N VAL A 359 6.88 9.52 18.25
CA VAL A 359 7.39 8.57 19.23
C VAL A 359 6.46 8.64 20.43
N THR A 360 5.76 7.55 20.71
CA THR A 360 5.09 7.35 21.99
C THR A 360 6.17 7.26 23.06
N ASP A 361 6.21 8.23 23.97
CA ASP A 361 6.98 8.08 25.21
C ASP A 361 6.33 6.92 25.99
N THR A 362 6.77 5.69 25.72
CA THR A 362 6.39 4.53 26.53
C THR A 362 6.99 4.76 27.91
N HIS A 363 6.15 5.21 28.84
CA HIS A 363 6.30 5.24 30.30
C HIS A 363 7.73 5.01 30.84
N THR A 364 8.30 6.08 31.41
CA THR A 364 9.28 5.98 32.52
C THR A 364 8.76 5.13 33.66
#